data_AF-A0A820NKT8-F1
#
_entry.id   AF-A0A820NKT8-F1
#
_cell.length_a   1.000
_cell.length_b   1.000
_cell.length_c   1.000
_cell.angle_alpha   90.00
_cell.angle_beta   90.00
_cell.angle_gamma   90.00
#
_symmetry.space_group_name_H-M   'P 1'
#
loop_
_entity.id
_entity.type
_entity.pdbx_description
1 polymer ?
#
loop_
_entity_poly.entity_id
_entity_poly.type
_entity_poly.pdbx_seq_one_letter_code
_entity_poly.pdbx_strand_id
1 'polypeptide(L)'
;MTQPQLDATPHQQFKQIADRQKIKNAEKCFDETWKQYSNALAKQATISEQQIEEDKRQYNYCLANENKNLAKIQREREDYLNKILYRSAPTAAFYQQFNTTSR
;
A
#
# COMPACT_ATOMS: atom_id res chain seq x y z
N MET A 1 -18.83 50.32 49.19
CA MET A 1 -18.21 49.01 49.51
C MET A 1 -17.92 49.01 51.00
N THR A 2 -18.45 48.05 51.76
CA THR A 2 -18.21 47.97 53.22
C THR A 2 -16.81 47.40 53.49
N GLN A 3 -16.08 47.91 54.50
CA GLN A 3 -14.71 47.49 54.86
C GLN A 3 -14.43 45.97 54.83
N PRO A 4 -15.29 45.07 55.35
CA PRO A 4 -15.05 43.63 55.27
C PRO A 4 -15.05 43.03 53.85
N GLN A 5 -15.62 43.73 52.86
CA GLN A 5 -15.62 43.29 51.46
C GLN A 5 -14.26 43.55 50.78
N LEU A 6 -13.54 44.59 51.22
CA LEU A 6 -12.23 44.95 50.68
C LEU A 6 -11.14 43.95 51.14
N ASP A 7 -11.20 43.47 52.38
CA ASP A 7 -10.22 42.50 52.93
C ASP A 7 -10.38 41.07 52.37
N ALA A 8 -11.58 40.69 51.93
CA ALA A 8 -11.83 39.39 51.30
C ALA A 8 -11.36 39.32 49.83
N THR A 9 -11.19 40.47 49.18
CA THR A 9 -10.92 40.57 47.74
C THR A 9 -9.50 40.07 47.36
N PRO A 10 -8.42 40.42 48.08
CA PRO A 10 -7.08 39.90 47.78
C PRO A 10 -6.99 38.39 47.93
N HIS A 11 -7.63 37.83 48.96
CA HIS A 11 -7.58 36.38 49.20
C HIS A 11 -8.30 35.59 48.09
N GLN A 12 -9.42 36.13 47.57
CA GLN A 12 -10.10 35.56 46.40
C GLN A 12 -9.26 35.68 45.13
N GLN A 13 -8.57 36.80 44.92
CA GLN A 13 -7.67 36.99 43.78
C GLN A 13 -6.49 36.02 43.80
N PHE A 14 -5.86 35.78 44.96
CA PHE A 14 -4.79 34.79 45.09
C PHE A 14 -5.26 33.38 44.78
N LYS A 15 -6.47 33.00 45.22
CA LYS A 15 -7.08 31.71 44.86
C LYS A 15 -7.29 31.60 43.34
N GLN A 16 -7.85 32.63 42.71
CA GLN A 16 -8.06 32.66 41.26
C GLN A 16 -6.75 32.57 40.47
N ILE A 17 -5.68 33.23 40.93
CA ILE A 17 -4.35 33.15 40.30
C ILE A 17 -3.79 31.73 40.43
N ALA A 18 -3.88 31.13 41.62
CA ALA A 18 -3.42 29.76 41.85
C ALA A 18 -4.20 28.75 40.99
N ASP A 19 -5.52 28.90 40.90
CA ASP A 19 -6.36 28.01 40.09
C ASP A 19 -6.08 28.17 38.59
N ARG A 20 -5.91 29.40 38.10
CA ARG A 20 -5.48 29.63 36.71
C ARG A 20 -4.11 29.01 36.43
N GLN A 21 -3.18 29.07 37.38
CA GLN A 21 -1.87 28.46 37.22
C GLN A 21 -1.95 26.94 37.14
N LYS A 22 -2.81 26.31 37.96
CA LYS A 22 -3.07 24.87 37.90
C LYS A 22 -3.65 24.46 36.54
N ILE A 23 -4.64 25.21 36.04
CA ILE A 23 -5.25 24.95 34.74
C ILE A 23 -4.21 25.05 33.63
N LYS A 24 -3.41 26.13 33.59
CA LYS A 24 -2.35 26.29 32.59
C LYS A 24 -1.32 25.17 32.63
N ASN A 25 -0.96 24.69 33.82
CA ASN A 25 -0.01 23.59 33.95
C ASN A 25 -0.62 22.27 33.45
N ALA A 26 -1.91 22.02 33.75
CA ALA A 26 -2.62 20.86 33.25
C ALA A 26 -2.76 20.88 31.71
N GLU A 27 -3.10 22.03 31.14
CA GLU A 27 -3.15 22.24 29.68
C GLU A 27 -1.80 21.96 29.03
N LYS A 28 -0.70 22.49 29.58
CA LYS A 28 0.66 22.22 29.07
C LYS A 28 1.01 20.74 29.11
N CYS A 29 0.76 20.06 30.23
CA CYS A 29 0.99 18.62 30.31
C CYS A 29 0.16 17.86 29.28
N PHE A 30 -1.12 18.24 29.11
CA PHE A 30 -1.98 17.63 28.11
C PHE A 30 -1.41 17.84 26.70
N ASP A 31 -1.07 19.07 26.33
CA ASP A 31 -0.52 19.40 25.01
C ASP A 31 0.78 18.64 24.73
N GLU A 32 1.67 18.53 25.72
CA GLU A 32 2.91 17.78 25.59
C GLU A 32 2.65 16.28 25.38
N THR A 33 1.76 15.68 26.18
CA THR A 33 1.38 14.27 26.02
C THR A 33 0.71 14.01 24.68
N TRP A 34 -0.19 14.90 24.26
CA TRP A 34 -0.87 14.82 22.98
C TRP A 34 0.12 14.92 21.82
N LYS A 35 1.09 15.84 21.90
CA LYS A 35 2.15 15.98 20.90
C LYS A 35 3.04 14.75 20.83
N GLN A 36 3.37 14.13 21.96
CA GLN A 36 4.15 12.89 21.97
C GLN A 36 3.36 11.75 21.32
N TYR A 37 2.08 11.61 21.66
CA TYR A 37 1.19 10.59 21.11
C TYR A 37 1.00 10.77 19.60
N SER A 38 0.70 11.99 19.14
CA SER A 38 0.51 12.27 17.72
C SER A 38 1.78 12.03 16.90
N ASN A 39 2.95 12.39 17.44
CA ASN A 39 4.23 12.08 16.79
C ASN A 39 4.49 10.57 16.71
N ALA A 40 4.14 9.80 17.75
CA ALA A 40 4.28 8.35 17.73
C ALA A 40 3.37 7.71 16.67
N LEU A 41 2.10 8.15 16.60
CA LEU A 41 1.16 7.73 15.58
C LEU A 41 1.63 8.06 14.16
N ALA A 42 2.12 9.29 13.93
CA ALA A 42 2.64 9.70 12.63
C ALA A 42 3.81 8.82 12.19
N LYS A 43 4.76 8.53 13.10
CA LYS A 43 5.87 7.62 12.82
C LYS A 43 5.38 6.21 12.47
N GLN A 44 4.44 5.68 13.25
CA GLN A 44 3.88 4.35 13.00
C GLN A 44 3.16 4.28 11.65
N ALA A 45 2.40 5.32 11.29
CA ALA A 45 1.74 5.43 10.00
C ALA A 45 2.76 5.43 8.85
N THR A 46 3.81 6.23 8.95
CA THR A 46 4.88 6.28 7.93
C THR A 46 5.58 4.92 7.77
N ILE A 47 5.89 4.22 8.86
CA ILE A 47 6.51 2.88 8.80
C ILE A 47 5.57 1.89 8.12
N SER A 48 4.28 1.92 8.47
CA SER A 48 3.27 1.05 7.86
C SER A 48 3.13 1.31 6.36
N GLU A 49 3.09 2.59 5.94
CA GLU A 49 3.03 2.97 4.54
C GLU A 49 4.26 2.50 3.76
N GLN A 50 5.46 2.62 4.34
CA GLN A 50 6.69 2.11 3.74
C GLN A 50 6.65 0.60 3.55
N GLN A 51 6.21 -0.15 4.56
CA GLN A 51 6.07 -1.60 4.47
C GLN A 51 5.08 -2.02 3.37
N ILE A 52 3.93 -1.34 3.29
CA ILE A 52 2.94 -1.59 2.23
C ILE A 52 3.55 -1.35 0.84
N GLU A 53 4.35 -0.29 0.68
CA GLU A 53 4.97 0.03 -0.60
C GLU A 53 6.07 -0.96 -0.99
N GLU A 54 6.84 -1.45 -0.01
CA GLU A 54 7.82 -2.51 -0.21
C GLU A 54 7.15 -3.82 -0.64
N ASP A 55 6.08 -4.22 0.04
CA ASP A 55 5.30 -5.42 -0.28
C ASP A 55 4.70 -5.32 -1.69
N LYS A 56 4.12 -4.16 -2.05
CA LYS A 56 3.63 -3.91 -3.41
C LYS A 56 4.72 -4.04 -4.45
N ARG A 57 5.91 -3.50 -4.18
CA ARG A 57 7.06 -3.60 -5.10
C ARG A 57 7.48 -5.04 -5.31
N GLN A 58 7.59 -5.83 -4.23
CA GLN A 58 7.92 -7.25 -4.32
C GLN A 58 6.85 -8.04 -5.08
N TYR A 59 5.58 -7.79 -4.78
CA TYR A 59 4.46 -8.41 -5.49
C TYR A 59 4.50 -8.11 -6.99
N ASN A 60 4.66 -6.85 -7.37
CA ASN A 60 4.74 -6.43 -8.77
C ASN A 60 5.94 -7.05 -9.49
N TYR A 61 7.09 -7.18 -8.80
CA TYR A 61 8.26 -7.84 -9.34
C TYR A 61 8.00 -9.33 -9.62
N CYS A 62 7.40 -10.05 -8.67
CA CYS A 62 7.02 -11.45 -8.85
C CYS A 62 6.04 -11.62 -10.01
N LEU A 63 4.99 -10.78 -10.06
CA LEU A 63 3.99 -10.80 -11.12
C LEU A 63 4.61 -10.53 -12.50
N ALA A 64 5.53 -9.57 -12.61
CA ALA A 64 6.22 -9.27 -13.86
C ALA A 64 7.08 -10.44 -14.34
N ASN A 65 7.78 -11.12 -13.43
CA ASN A 65 8.57 -12.31 -13.75
C ASN A 65 7.68 -13.47 -14.21
N GLU A 66 6.56 -13.70 -13.53
CA GLU A 66 5.60 -14.73 -13.91
C GLU A 66 5.01 -14.45 -15.30
N ASN A 67 4.57 -13.21 -15.55
CA ASN A 67 4.07 -12.78 -16.86
C ASN A 67 5.11 -12.99 -17.96
N LYS A 68 6.39 -12.70 -17.70
CA LYS A 68 7.48 -12.93 -18.64
C LYS A 68 7.64 -14.42 -18.96
N ASN A 69 7.57 -15.29 -17.95
CA ASN A 69 7.67 -16.73 -18.12
C ASN A 69 6.46 -17.28 -18.90
N LEU A 70 5.24 -16.84 -18.56
CA LEU A 70 4.02 -17.22 -19.27
C LEU A 70 4.06 -16.79 -20.74
N ALA A 71 4.49 -15.55 -21.01
CA ALA A 71 4.63 -15.05 -22.38
C ALA A 71 5.64 -15.86 -23.20
N LYS A 72 6.74 -16.30 -22.57
CA LYS A 72 7.73 -17.19 -23.21
C LYS A 72 7.10 -18.54 -23.57
N ILE A 73 6.44 -19.20 -22.62
CA ILE A 73 5.79 -20.49 -22.82
C ILE A 73 4.72 -20.39 -23.90
N GLN A 74 3.91 -19.33 -23.88
CA GLN A 74 2.88 -19.10 -24.89
C GLN A 74 3.49 -18.98 -26.29
N ARG A 75 4.55 -18.19 -26.44
CA ARG A 75 5.25 -18.04 -27.73
C ARG A 75 5.82 -19.37 -28.23
N GLU A 76 6.47 -20.14 -27.35
CA GLU A 76 7.01 -21.46 -27.69
C GLU A 76 5.91 -22.42 -28.15
N ARG A 77 4.74 -22.38 -27.50
CA ARG A 77 3.59 -23.18 -27.88
C ARG A 77 3.02 -22.76 -29.25
N GLU A 78 2.87 -21.47 -29.49
CA GLU A 78 2.41 -20.95 -30.78
C GLU A 78 3.38 -21.34 -31.91
N ASP A 79 4.69 -21.23 -31.68
CA ASP A 79 5.71 -21.67 -32.63
C ASP A 79 5.60 -23.17 -32.94
N TYR A 80 5.40 -24.01 -31.92
CA TYR A 80 5.20 -25.45 -32.10
C TYR A 80 3.96 -25.75 -32.96
N LEU A 81 2.82 -25.14 -32.62
CA LEU A 81 1.56 -25.34 -33.33
C LEU A 81 1.69 -24.93 -34.80
N ASN A 82 2.26 -23.76 -35.08
CA ASN A 82 2.41 -23.24 -36.43
C ASN A 82 3.40 -24.05 -37.29
N LYS A 83 4.53 -24.48 -36.71
CA LYS A 83 5.59 -25.14 -37.48
C LYS A 83 5.36 -26.63 -37.67
N ILE A 84 4.79 -27.30 -36.69
CA ILE A 84 4.70 -28.77 -36.66
C ILE A 84 3.27 -29.23 -36.93
N LEU A 85 2.28 -28.68 -36.20
CA LEU A 85 0.92 -29.22 -36.24
C LEU A 85 0.12 -28.68 -37.43
N TYR A 86 0.17 -27.37 -37.67
CA TYR A 86 -0.61 -26.72 -38.72
C TYR A 86 0.05 -26.75 -40.11
N ARG A 87 1.29 -27.22 -40.19
CA ARG A 87 1.93 -27.48 -41.48
C ARG A 87 1.46 -28.84 -41.99
N SER A 88 0.36 -28.86 -42.73
CA SER A 88 -0.10 -30.05 -43.45
C SER A 88 0.85 -30.37 -44.60
N ALA A 89 1.83 -31.24 -44.35
CA ALA A 89 2.61 -31.85 -45.42
C ALA A 89 1.76 -32.95 -46.08
N PRO A 90 1.60 -32.94 -47.41
CA PRO A 90 0.88 -34.02 -48.08
C PRO A 90 1.62 -35.34 -47.89
N THR A 91 0.93 -36.35 -47.38
CA THR A 91 1.49 -37.69 -47.16
C THR A 91 1.78 -38.35 -48.51
N ALA A 92 2.74 -39.29 -48.58
CA ALA A 92 3.05 -40.01 -49.82
C ALA A 92 1.82 -40.64 -50.50
N ALA A 93 0.85 -41.10 -49.69
CA ALA A 93 -0.44 -41.62 -50.14
C ALA A 93 -1.29 -40.60 -50.93
N PHE A 94 -1.16 -39.30 -50.64
CA PHE A 94 -1.84 -38.24 -51.39
C PHE A 94 -1.35 -38.19 -52.85
N TYR A 95 -0.03 -38.29 -53.06
CA TYR A 95 0.54 -38.26 -54.41
C TYR A 95 0.23 -39.54 -55.20
N GLN A 96 0.12 -40.68 -54.53
CA GLN A 96 -0.24 -41.96 -55.15
C GLN A 96 -1.69 -42.00 -55.67
N GLN A 97 -2.55 -41.03 -55.33
CA GLN A 97 -3.93 -40.96 -55.84
C GLN A 97 -4.00 -40.46 -57.28
N PHE A 98 -2.98 -39.71 -57.74
CA PHE A 98 -2.95 -39.14 -59.09
C PHE A 98 -2.31 -40.12 -60.09
N ASN A 99 -2.77 -40.09 -61.35
CA ASN A 99 -2.27 -40.93 -62.46
C ASN A 99 -2.45 -42.45 -62.31
N THR A 100 -3.42 -42.90 -61.51
CA THR A 100 -3.72 -44.33 -61.30
C THR A 100 -4.52 -44.97 -62.42
N THR A 101 -5.18 -44.17 -63.28
CA THR A 101 -5.96 -44.65 -64.42
C THR A 101 -5.52 -43.94 -65.71
N SER A 102 -5.24 -44.73 -66.75
CA SER A 102 -5.07 -44.22 -68.12
C SER A 102 -6.46 -44.01 -68.72
N ARG A 103 -6.77 -42.78 -69.13
CA ARG A 103 -7.99 -42.47 -69.89
C ARG A 103 -7.76 -42.68 -71.38
#